data_AF-A0A1G0ZKM6-F1
#
_entry.id   AF-A0A1G0ZKM6-F1
#
_cell.length_a   1.000
_cell.length_b   1.000
_cell.length_c   1.000
_cell.angle_alpha   90.00
_cell.angle_beta   90.00
_cell.angle_gamma   90.00
#
_symmetry.space_group_name_H-M   'P 1'
#
loop_
_entity.id
_entity.type
_entity.pdbx_description
1 polymer ?
#
loop_
_entity_poly.entity_id
_entity_poly.type
_entity_poly.pdbx_seq_one_letter_code
_entity_poly.pdbx_strand_id
1 'polypeptide(L)'
;MLFSWVSKVVEEKRMLTRAQIIDEVDAVVAKYGSGRYRMWFVGVASDLDGMRQNRSFEDWYFWEAETEALAIEIKNFFVEKGMAPDYAQNLSGRYVYIF
;
A
#
# COMPACT_ATOMS: atom_id res chain seq x y z
N MET A 1 45.56 -2.11 5.51
CA MET A 1 44.28 -2.04 6.22
C MET A 1 43.39 -1.06 5.48
N LEU A 2 42.36 -1.54 4.78
CA LEU A 2 41.32 -0.69 4.22
C LEU A 2 40.00 -1.36 4.60
N PHE A 3 39.33 -0.74 5.57
CA PHE A 3 37.96 -1.05 5.94
C PHE A 3 37.08 -0.74 4.73
N SER A 4 36.42 -1.75 4.17
CA SER A 4 35.21 -1.53 3.39
C SER A 4 34.10 -2.26 4.13
N TRP A 5 33.35 -1.46 4.87
CA TRP A 5 32.06 -1.77 5.44
C TRP A 5 31.18 -2.39 4.35
N VAL A 6 31.17 -3.72 4.26
CA VAL A 6 30.04 -4.42 3.68
C VAL A 6 28.97 -4.37 4.77
N SER A 7 28.35 -3.19 4.91
CA SER A 7 27.01 -3.12 5.45
C SER A 7 26.18 -3.97 4.50
N LYS A 8 25.96 -5.22 4.91
CA LYS A 8 24.76 -5.95 4.54
C LYS A 8 23.63 -4.97 4.85
N VAL A 9 23.17 -4.28 3.82
CA VAL A 9 21.88 -3.62 3.78
C VAL A 9 20.92 -4.78 3.97
N VAL A 10 20.64 -5.10 5.23
CA VAL A 10 19.37 -5.66 5.59
C VAL A 10 18.42 -4.61 5.06
N GLU A 11 17.74 -4.93 3.97
CA GLU A 11 16.54 -4.26 3.52
C GLU A 11 15.53 -4.46 4.66
N GLU A 12 15.74 -3.74 5.76
CA GLU A 12 14.78 -3.57 6.83
C GLU A 12 13.57 -3.02 6.09
N LYS A 13 12.53 -3.84 5.96
CA LYS A 13 11.20 -3.40 5.56
C LYS A 13 10.88 -2.19 6.43
N ARG A 14 11.06 -0.99 5.85
CA ARG A 14 10.94 0.25 6.60
C ARG A 14 9.46 0.43 6.85
N MET A 15 9.02 0.11 8.06
CA MET A 15 7.68 0.46 8.52
C MET A 15 7.51 1.96 8.34
N LEU A 16 6.46 2.34 7.61
CA LEU A 16 6.20 3.73 7.29
C LEU A 16 5.22 4.30 8.31
N THR A 17 5.46 5.55 8.68
CA THR A 17 4.49 6.31 9.48
C THR A 17 3.22 6.57 8.69
N ARG A 18 2.14 6.91 9.39
CA ARG A 18 0.84 7.27 8.78
C ARG A 18 0.98 8.26 7.63
N ALA A 19 1.74 9.34 7.87
CA ALA A 19 1.90 10.43 6.90
C ALA A 19 2.64 9.95 5.64
N GLN A 20 3.68 9.14 5.82
CA GLN A 20 4.44 8.60 4.69
C GLN A 20 3.58 7.68 3.82
N ILE A 21 2.80 6.78 4.42
CA ILE A 21 1.91 5.90 3.65
C ILE A 21 0.87 6.73 2.90
N ILE A 22 0.31 7.76 3.53
CA ILE A 22 -0.66 8.64 2.88
C ILE A 22 -0.03 9.36 1.68
N ASP A 23 1.14 9.96 1.86
CA ASP A 23 1.84 10.70 0.81
C ASP A 23 2.23 9.79 -0.36
N GLU A 24 2.68 8.57 -0.08
CA GLU A 24 3.04 7.60 -1.10
C GLU A 24 1.83 7.08 -1.88
N VAL A 25 0.73 6.78 -1.20
CA VAL A 25 -0.53 6.39 -1.87
C VAL A 25 -1.06 7.54 -2.72
N ASP A 26 -1.02 8.78 -2.22
CA ASP A 26 -1.43 9.96 -2.99
C ASP A 26 -0.57 10.17 -4.23
N ALA A 27 0.75 10.00 -4.11
CA ALA A 27 1.66 10.09 -5.24
C ALA A 27 1.37 9.00 -6.29
N VAL A 28 1.05 7.79 -5.85
CA VAL A 28 0.61 6.70 -6.74
C VAL A 28 -0.69 7.07 -7.42
N VAL A 29 -1.72 7.46 -6.70
CA VAL A 29 -3.03 7.84 -7.26
C VAL A 29 -2.89 8.99 -8.27
N ALA A 30 -2.06 9.99 -7.97
CA ALA A 30 -1.81 11.15 -8.83
C ALA A 30 -1.14 10.79 -10.16
N LYS A 31 -0.24 9.80 -10.18
CA LYS A 31 0.40 9.32 -11.42
C LYS A 31 -0.61 8.78 -12.44
N TYR A 32 -1.76 8.31 -11.97
CA TYR A 32 -2.76 7.72 -12.86
C TYR A 32 -3.86 8.70 -13.25
N GLY A 33 -3.68 9.31 -14.42
CA GLY A 33 -4.71 9.75 -15.38
C GLY A 33 -5.70 10.86 -14.95
N SER A 34 -5.89 11.14 -13.66
CA SER A 34 -6.55 12.32 -13.09
C SER A 34 -6.63 12.31 -11.54
N GLY A 35 -5.85 11.48 -10.84
CA GLY A 35 -5.92 11.40 -9.36
C GLY A 35 -7.27 10.90 -8.84
N ARG A 36 -7.99 10.09 -9.64
CA ARG A 36 -9.37 9.67 -9.33
C ARG A 36 -9.37 8.51 -8.34
N TYR A 37 -9.48 8.82 -7.05
CA TYR A 37 -9.59 7.83 -5.96
C TYR A 37 -10.66 6.75 -6.19
N ARG A 38 -11.80 7.09 -6.82
CA ARG A 38 -12.92 6.16 -7.08
C ARG A 38 -12.61 4.94 -7.96
N MET A 39 -11.45 4.91 -8.61
CA MET A 39 -11.01 3.77 -9.43
C MET A 39 -10.06 2.84 -8.67
N TRP A 40 -9.72 3.21 -7.43
CA TRP A 40 -8.84 2.50 -6.54
C TRP A 40 -9.63 1.78 -5.47
N PHE A 41 -9.13 0.60 -5.12
CA PHE A 41 -9.60 -0.21 -4.02
C PHE A 41 -8.56 -0.20 -2.92
N VAL A 42 -8.99 -0.08 -1.67
CA VAL A 42 -8.11 -0.09 -0.50
C VAL A 42 -8.50 -1.20 0.47
N GLY A 43 -7.51 -1.97 0.92
CA GLY A 43 -7.67 -3.10 1.83
C GLY A 43 -6.60 -3.13 2.92
N VAL A 44 -6.85 -3.97 3.93
CA VAL A 44 -5.89 -4.30 5.00
C VAL A 44 -5.69 -5.81 4.99
N ALA A 45 -4.45 -6.27 5.06
CA ALA A 45 -4.12 -7.70 5.04
C ALA A 45 -2.86 -7.97 5.85
N SER A 46 -2.81 -9.07 6.60
CA SER A 46 -1.64 -9.48 7.39
C SER A 46 -0.54 -10.21 6.59
N ASP A 47 -0.86 -10.62 5.37
CA ASP A 47 0.07 -11.25 4.43
C ASP A 47 -0.03 -10.54 3.07
N LEU A 48 0.65 -9.40 2.96
CA LEU A 48 0.67 -8.58 1.75
C LEU A 48 1.26 -9.36 0.56
N ASP A 49 2.29 -10.17 0.82
CA ASP A 49 2.95 -10.99 -0.19
C ASP A 49 2.01 -12.11 -0.70
N GLY A 50 1.27 -12.77 0.21
CA GLY A 50 0.26 -13.77 -0.14
C GLY A 50 -0.94 -13.20 -0.90
N MET A 51 -1.34 -11.95 -0.61
CA MET A 51 -2.40 -11.27 -1.34
C MET A 51 -2.02 -10.97 -2.79
N ARG A 52 -0.75 -10.66 -3.05
CA ARG A 52 -0.23 -10.45 -4.41
C ARG A 52 -0.30 -11.71 -5.26
N GLN A 53 -0.03 -12.89 -4.69
CA GLN A 53 0.05 -14.14 -5.43
C GLN A 53 -1.32 -14.63 -5.97
N ASN A 54 -2.42 -14.16 -5.38
CA ASN A 54 -3.77 -14.62 -5.70
C ASN A 54 -4.53 -13.75 -6.71
N ARG A 55 -3.93 -12.67 -7.24
CA ARG A 55 -4.65 -11.70 -8.09
C ARG A 55 -3.79 -11.20 -9.24
N SER A 56 -4.24 -11.39 -10.48
CA SER A 56 -3.55 -10.91 -11.71
C SER A 56 -4.04 -9.52 -12.13
N PHE A 57 -3.90 -8.52 -11.26
CA PHE A 57 -4.23 -7.13 -11.61
C PHE A 57 -2.96 -6.37 -12.04
N GLU A 58 -3.06 -5.51 -13.06
CA GLU A 58 -1.90 -4.78 -13.62
C GLU A 58 -1.32 -3.73 -12.65
N ASP A 59 -2.15 -3.16 -11.76
CA ASP A 59 -1.78 -2.05 -10.88
C ASP A 59 -2.03 -2.39 -9.41
N TRP A 60 -1.00 -2.90 -8.72
CA TRP A 60 -1.03 -3.28 -7.31
C TRP A 60 0.08 -2.61 -6.52
N TYR A 61 -0.27 -2.03 -5.37
CA TYR A 61 0.66 -1.36 -4.47
C TYR A 61 0.38 -1.76 -3.02
N PHE A 62 1.44 -1.89 -2.23
CA PHE A 62 1.30 -2.22 -0.82
C PHE A 62 2.31 -1.45 0.04
N TRP A 63 1.93 -1.22 1.28
CA TRP A 63 2.75 -0.56 2.28
C TRP A 63 2.58 -1.21 3.64
N GLU A 64 3.68 -1.37 4.37
CA GLU A 64 3.63 -1.91 5.73
C GLU A 64 3.49 -0.77 6.74
N ALA A 65 2.45 -0.87 7.57
CA ALA A 65 2.20 0.03 8.68
C ALA A 65 2.71 -0.59 9.98
N GLU A 66 3.09 0.24 10.95
CA GLU A 66 3.60 -0.25 12.25
C GLU A 66 2.60 -1.14 13.00
N THR A 67 1.30 -0.90 12.84
CA THR A 67 0.24 -1.64 13.52
C THR A 67 -0.98 -1.81 12.62
N GLU A 68 -1.78 -2.84 12.87
CA GLU A 68 -3.03 -3.09 12.14
C GLU A 68 -4.01 -1.93 12.37
N ALA A 69 -4.03 -1.36 13.58
CA ALA A 69 -4.83 -0.18 13.90
C ALA A 69 -4.47 1.01 12.99
N LEU A 70 -3.18 1.27 12.79
CA LEU A 70 -2.71 2.31 11.87
C LEU A 70 -3.13 2.03 10.43
N ALA A 71 -3.02 0.78 9.98
CA ALA A 71 -3.46 0.37 8.65
C ALA A 71 -4.96 0.62 8.44
N ILE A 72 -5.79 0.30 9.43
CA ILE A 72 -7.24 0.55 9.41
C ILE A 72 -7.54 2.05 9.35
N GLU A 73 -6.83 2.87 10.12
CA GLU A 73 -6.98 4.33 10.06
C GLU A 73 -6.66 4.88 8.67
N ILE A 74 -5.59 4.41 8.04
CA ILE A 74 -5.21 4.85 6.69
C ILE A 74 -6.22 4.35 5.65
N LYS A 75 -6.68 3.10 5.76
CA LYS A 75 -7.76 2.57 4.91
C LYS A 75 -8.99 3.45 4.98
N ASN A 76 -9.45 3.79 6.19
CA ASN A 76 -10.62 4.62 6.40
C ASN A 76 -10.43 6.03 5.81
N PHE A 77 -9.25 6.63 5.99
CA PHE A 77 -8.90 7.91 5.37
C PHE A 77 -9.06 7.88 3.84
N PHE A 78 -8.60 6.82 3.17
CA PHE A 78 -8.72 6.71 1.72
C PHE A 78 -10.13 6.36 1.24
N VAL A 79 -10.90 5.62 2.03
CA VAL A 79 -12.33 5.39 1.78
C VAL A 79 -13.10 6.72 1.84
N GLU A 80 -12.85 7.54 2.85
CA GLU A 80 -13.43 8.89 2.96
C GLU A 80 -13.03 9.80 1.79
N LYS A 81 -11.79 9.66 1.30
CA LYS A 81 -11.28 10.36 0.12
C LYS A 81 -11.88 9.86 -1.21
N GLY A 82 -12.64 8.76 -1.16
CA GLY A 82 -13.41 8.23 -2.28
C GLY A 82 -12.86 6.96 -2.92
N MET A 83 -11.89 6.28 -2.32
CA MET A 83 -11.54 4.91 -2.72
C MET A 83 -12.66 3.94 -2.35
N ALA A 84 -12.82 2.89 -3.15
CA ALA A 84 -13.70 1.80 -2.78
C ALA A 84 -13.00 0.89 -1.75
N PRO A 85 -13.66 0.48 -0.67
CA PRO A 85 -13.13 -0.59 0.17
C PRO A 85 -13.09 -1.92 -0.60
N ASP A 86 -12.01 -2.70 -0.45
CA ASP A 86 -11.91 -4.04 -1.05
C ASP A 86 -12.79 -5.04 -0.28
N TYR A 87 -14.10 -5.02 -0.54
CA TYR A 87 -15.06 -6.00 -0.02
C TYR A 87 -15.32 -7.16 -1.00
N ALA A 88 -14.79 -7.11 -2.23
CA ALA A 88 -15.15 -8.05 -3.30
C ALA A 88 -13.94 -8.47 -4.15
N GLN A 89 -13.67 -9.78 -4.18
CA GLN A 89 -12.50 -10.41 -4.82
C GLN A 89 -12.48 -10.36 -6.36
N ASN A 90 -13.44 -9.72 -7.04
CA ASN A 90 -13.71 -9.94 -8.46
C ASN A 90 -13.91 -8.66 -9.31
N LEU A 91 -13.37 -7.51 -8.90
CA LEU A 91 -13.45 -6.29 -9.71
C LEU A 91 -12.13 -6.01 -10.42
N SER A 92 -12.18 -5.70 -11.72
CA SER A 92 -11.04 -5.14 -12.44
C SER A 92 -10.77 -3.73 -11.93
N GLY A 93 -9.73 -3.57 -11.11
CA GLY A 93 -9.42 -2.33 -10.42
C GLY A 93 -7.96 -2.18 -10.04
N ARG A 94 -7.59 -0.99 -9.56
CA ARG A 94 -6.26 -0.73 -8.98
C ARG A 94 -6.33 -0.91 -7.49
N TYR A 95 -5.29 -1.48 -6.88
CA TYR A 95 -5.35 -1.92 -5.50
C TYR A 95 -4.24 -1.32 -4.64
N VAL A 96 -4.62 -0.91 -3.43
CA VAL A 96 -3.75 -0.48 -2.34
C VAL A 96 -4.01 -1.39 -1.14
N TYR A 97 -2.96 -2.02 -0.62
CA TYR A 97 -3.05 -2.77 0.64
C TYR A 97 -2.11 -2.21 1.69
N ILE A 98 -2.56 -2.26 2.95
CA ILE A 98 -1.83 -1.73 4.09
C ILE A 98 -1.81 -2.77 5.21
N PHE A 99 -0.64 -2.98 5.80
CA PHE A 99 -0.30 -3.75 7.02
C PHE A 99 0.79 -4.78 6.76
#